data_AF-A0A975E097-F1
#
_entry.id   AF-A0A975E097-F1
#
_cell.length_a   1.000
_cell.length_b   1.000
_cell.length_c   1.000
_cell.angle_alpha   90.00
_cell.angle_beta   90.00
_cell.angle_gamma   90.00
#
_symmetry.space_group_name_H-M   'P 1'
#
loop_
_entity.id
_entity.type
_entity.pdbx_description
1 polymer ?
#
loop_
_entity_poly.entity_id
_entity_poly.type
_entity_poly.pdbx_seq_one_letter_code
_entity_poly.pdbx_strand_id
1 'polypeptide(L)'
;MNRSAPILCTVLAVAALAACSKRDVATAAPPAPPATTALAAPADGGIAWVRAASDAEVDAAFARARGEGKPVFVYWGAKWCPPCNQLQATLFNRQDFIERSRAFVAVYVDGDKPGAQKLGTRFAVRGYPTMVVFDRGGQELTRLPGEVDAQQYNEVLTLSMSAQRSAKAVLAQARAGGQGLVEADWRLLAYYSWETDQQQLAGAGGVAPLLRELAQACPAAHADSAMRLRLKALAATDSQAGPVADAAAQRAPVLALLADAAQSRRHMDVLTNSAAGLAGALSAAGSAERKALLAAFGSALVGLQADSSLSRADRLMALVARVQLSQLEAPGQDKTAATPAALRTEVRDLAARFDREITDGYERQAVITTAAWALEQAGLMDDSDALLQANLAKSHSPYYLMADLADNAKKRGDKAAALDWNAQAFDKSEGPATRLQWGARYLGMLVELSPQDAPRVERVAAQLFDEAAAMPDAFEARSGRSLQRIGGHLSGWAKGGAHGDVMKRLQRQLDAVCAKLPAGDSRTLCDGVLKPGSSA
;
A
#
# COMPACT_ATOMS: atom_id res chain seq x y z
N MET A 1 74.19 -6.10 -34.75
CA MET A 1 74.88 -7.08 -35.61
C MET A 1 74.59 -8.48 -35.07
N ASN A 2 74.21 -9.38 -35.98
CA ASN A 2 73.95 -10.82 -35.87
C ASN A 2 72.95 -11.30 -34.79
N ARG A 3 71.70 -11.63 -35.13
CA ARG A 3 71.15 -12.67 -36.04
C ARG A 3 71.27 -14.12 -35.48
N SER A 4 70.10 -14.77 -35.52
CA SER A 4 69.87 -16.21 -35.81
C SER A 4 69.75 -17.19 -34.63
N ALA A 5 68.49 -17.46 -34.22
CA ALA A 5 67.66 -18.64 -34.56
C ALA A 5 68.34 -19.87 -35.24
N PRO A 6 67.64 -21.01 -35.45
CA PRO A 6 66.70 -21.83 -34.63
C PRO A 6 67.03 -23.35 -34.79
N ILE A 7 66.00 -24.23 -34.64
CA ILE A 7 65.81 -25.60 -35.23
C ILE A 7 65.78 -26.70 -34.16
N LEU A 8 64.61 -27.24 -33.78
CA LEU A 8 63.69 -28.20 -34.44
C LEU A 8 64.03 -29.66 -34.09
N CYS A 9 63.11 -30.35 -33.41
CA CYS A 9 62.55 -31.66 -33.82
C CYS A 9 61.82 -32.35 -32.64
N THR A 10 60.50 -32.23 -32.69
CA THR A 10 59.48 -33.29 -32.60
C THR A 10 59.93 -34.68 -32.13
N VAL A 11 59.23 -35.26 -31.14
CA VAL A 11 58.36 -36.45 -31.32
C VAL A 11 57.46 -36.60 -30.08
N LEU A 12 56.14 -36.67 -30.34
CA LEU A 12 55.09 -37.06 -29.40
C LEU A 12 55.13 -38.57 -29.14
N ALA A 13 54.97 -38.99 -27.88
CA ALA A 13 54.32 -40.25 -27.54
C ALA A 13 53.64 -40.12 -26.16
N VAL A 14 52.32 -40.27 -26.16
CA VAL A 14 51.42 -40.24 -25.00
C VAL A 14 51.39 -41.62 -24.36
N ALA A 15 51.48 -41.70 -23.03
CA ALA A 15 50.90 -42.78 -22.25
C ALA A 15 50.60 -42.28 -20.82
N ALA A 16 49.32 -42.28 -20.46
CA ALA A 16 48.81 -41.93 -19.15
C ALA A 16 48.90 -43.14 -18.20
N LEU A 17 49.29 -42.91 -16.94
CA LEU A 17 49.04 -43.80 -15.80
C LEU A 17 48.84 -42.96 -14.54
N ALA A 18 47.90 -43.41 -13.71
CA ALA A 18 47.28 -42.69 -12.61
C ALA A 18 47.97 -42.90 -11.24
N ALA A 19 47.56 -42.04 -10.30
CA ALA A 19 47.49 -42.20 -8.84
C ALA A 19 48.67 -41.70 -7.97
N CYS A 20 48.41 -40.57 -7.28
CA CYS A 20 48.45 -40.33 -5.82
C CYS A 20 49.54 -41.04 -4.97
N SER A 21 50.24 -40.45 -4.00
CA SER A 21 50.23 -39.14 -3.32
C SER A 21 51.42 -39.16 -2.35
N LYS A 22 52.00 -37.99 -2.01
CA LYS A 22 52.43 -37.65 -0.64
C LYS A 22 52.65 -36.14 -0.55
N ARG A 23 52.02 -35.54 0.46
CA ARG A 23 51.98 -34.11 0.78
C ARG A 23 53.23 -33.72 1.57
N ASP A 24 53.83 -32.60 1.21
CA ASP A 24 54.64 -31.78 2.12
C ASP A 24 53.81 -30.57 2.58
N VAL A 25 53.90 -30.31 3.89
CA VAL A 25 53.20 -29.24 4.60
C VAL A 25 54.06 -27.98 4.54
N ALA A 26 53.54 -26.92 3.93
CA ALA A 26 54.09 -25.57 4.04
C ALA A 26 53.07 -24.66 4.75
N THR A 27 53.55 -23.97 5.78
CA THR A 27 52.85 -23.01 6.64
C THR A 27 52.29 -21.83 5.84
N ALA A 28 50.98 -21.59 5.92
CA ALA A 28 50.29 -20.49 5.27
C ALA A 28 50.27 -19.21 6.12
N ALA A 29 50.50 -18.07 5.47
CA ALA A 29 50.27 -16.73 6.01
C ALA A 29 48.76 -16.48 6.26
N PRO A 30 48.38 -15.57 7.18
CA PRO A 30 46.98 -15.31 7.51
C PRO A 30 46.20 -14.75 6.31
N PRO A 31 44.91 -15.12 6.14
CA PRO A 31 44.12 -14.72 4.99
C PRO A 31 43.81 -13.22 5.03
N ALA A 32 43.94 -12.58 3.86
CA ALA A 32 43.40 -11.25 3.64
C ALA A 32 41.88 -11.24 3.88
N PRO A 33 41.30 -10.13 4.39
CA PRO A 33 39.85 -10.03 4.58
C PRO A 33 39.13 -10.26 3.25
N PRO A 34 37.97 -10.93 3.24
CA PRO A 34 37.27 -11.24 2.01
C PRO A 34 36.92 -9.94 1.29
N ALA A 35 37.38 -9.83 0.04
CA ALA A 35 36.94 -8.78 -0.87
C ALA A 35 35.42 -8.86 -0.96
N THR A 36 34.76 -7.78 -0.57
CA THR A 36 33.31 -7.58 -0.75
C THR A 36 33.00 -7.77 -2.22
N THR A 37 32.34 -8.88 -2.55
CA THR A 37 31.80 -9.13 -3.88
C THR A 37 30.82 -8.00 -4.18
N ALA A 38 31.23 -7.05 -5.02
CA ALA A 38 30.32 -6.10 -5.62
C ALA A 38 29.26 -6.90 -6.37
N LEU A 39 28.01 -6.89 -5.87
CA LEU A 39 26.89 -7.38 -6.66
C LEU A 39 26.86 -6.57 -7.96
N ALA A 40 27.10 -7.25 -9.08
CA ALA A 40 26.91 -6.69 -10.40
C ALA A 40 25.47 -6.14 -10.52
N ALA A 41 25.32 -5.03 -11.23
CA ALA A 41 24.02 -4.49 -11.60
C ALA A 41 23.19 -5.56 -12.36
N PRO A 42 21.86 -5.60 -12.20
CA PRO A 42 21.04 -6.61 -12.86
C PRO A 42 21.19 -6.52 -14.38
N ALA A 43 21.38 -7.67 -15.02
CA ALA A 43 21.58 -7.80 -16.46
C ALA A 43 20.29 -7.56 -17.29
N ASP A 44 19.14 -7.38 -16.62
CA ASP A 44 17.81 -7.54 -17.25
C ASP A 44 17.08 -6.22 -17.50
N GLY A 45 17.78 -5.09 -17.47
CA GLY A 45 17.19 -3.79 -17.81
C GLY A 45 16.18 -3.20 -16.81
N GLY A 46 15.80 -3.91 -15.74
CA GLY A 46 14.86 -3.44 -14.71
C GLY A 46 15.49 -2.56 -13.61
N ILE A 47 14.68 -2.19 -12.60
CA ILE A 47 15.14 -1.42 -11.43
C ILE A 47 16.15 -2.24 -10.62
N ALA A 48 17.27 -1.63 -10.24
CA ALA A 48 18.32 -2.25 -9.45
C ALA A 48 17.98 -2.27 -7.94
N TRP A 49 16.94 -3.02 -7.57
CA TRP A 49 16.47 -3.14 -6.19
C TRP A 49 17.50 -3.78 -5.25
N VAL A 50 17.88 -3.05 -4.21
CA VAL A 50 18.50 -3.60 -3.00
C VAL A 50 17.39 -4.12 -2.10
N ARG A 51 17.29 -5.44 -1.95
CA ARG A 51 16.32 -6.04 -1.03
C ARG A 51 16.82 -5.89 0.41
N ALA A 52 15.94 -5.49 1.32
CA ALA A 52 16.25 -5.38 2.73
C ALA A 52 15.11 -5.95 3.58
N ALA A 53 15.46 -6.69 4.64
CA ALA A 53 14.54 -7.25 5.62
C ALA A 53 14.97 -6.96 7.08
N SER A 54 16.12 -6.30 7.28
CA SER A 54 16.68 -5.97 8.59
C SER A 54 17.28 -4.55 8.63
N ASP A 55 17.46 -4.01 9.85
CA ASP A 55 18.12 -2.72 10.06
C ASP A 55 19.52 -2.69 9.45
N ALA A 56 20.29 -3.78 9.60
CA ALA A 56 21.65 -3.87 9.08
C ALA A 56 21.71 -3.76 7.55
N GLU A 57 20.77 -4.41 6.84
CA GLU A 57 20.70 -4.34 5.37
C GLU A 57 20.25 -2.96 4.89
N VAL A 58 19.30 -2.34 5.59
CA VAL A 58 18.89 -0.96 5.33
C VAL A 58 20.06 -0.01 5.56
N ASP A 59 20.76 -0.12 6.68
CA ASP A 59 21.90 0.73 7.03
C ASP A 59 23.05 0.56 6.03
N ALA A 60 23.29 -0.67 5.56
CA ALA A 60 24.23 -0.95 4.48
C ALA A 60 23.84 -0.27 3.17
N ALA A 61 22.54 -0.27 2.81
CA ALA A 61 22.05 0.43 1.63
C ALA A 61 22.22 1.95 1.74
N PHE A 62 21.97 2.54 2.92
CA PHE A 62 22.19 3.95 3.18
C PHE A 62 23.70 4.30 3.19
N ALA A 63 24.55 3.42 3.72
CA ALA A 63 26.00 3.59 3.67
C ALA A 63 26.53 3.54 2.23
N ARG A 64 26.01 2.62 1.41
CA ARG A 64 26.29 2.57 -0.03
C ARG A 64 25.85 3.86 -0.72
N ALA A 65 24.65 4.36 -0.43
CA ALA A 65 24.14 5.60 -1.01
C ALA A 65 25.03 6.81 -0.67
N ARG A 66 25.52 6.89 0.56
CA ARG A 66 26.53 7.87 0.97
C ARG A 66 27.82 7.76 0.16
N GLY A 67 28.36 6.54 0.02
CA GLY A 67 29.58 6.29 -0.75
C GLY A 67 29.44 6.62 -2.24
N GLU A 68 28.27 6.35 -2.83
CA GLU A 68 27.96 6.67 -4.23
C GLU A 68 27.52 8.13 -4.46
N GLY A 69 27.32 8.91 -3.40
CA GLY A 69 26.76 10.26 -3.52
C GLY A 69 25.34 10.26 -4.11
N LYS A 70 24.52 9.27 -3.78
CA LYS A 70 23.13 9.14 -4.26
C LYS A 70 22.11 9.26 -3.12
N PRO A 71 20.92 9.83 -3.38
CA PRO A 71 19.77 9.67 -2.49
C PRO A 71 19.32 8.20 -2.41
N VAL A 72 18.51 7.88 -1.40
CA VAL A 72 17.88 6.56 -1.25
C VAL A 72 16.41 6.67 -1.62
N PHE A 73 15.92 5.75 -2.45
CA PHE A 73 14.50 5.57 -2.71
C PHE A 73 14.04 4.27 -2.05
N VAL A 74 13.24 4.35 -1.00
CA VAL A 74 12.69 3.19 -0.29
C VAL A 74 11.27 2.93 -0.78
N TYR A 75 11.03 1.72 -1.27
CA TYR A 75 9.71 1.20 -1.59
C TYR A 75 9.34 0.10 -0.60
N TRP A 76 8.17 0.25 0.02
CA TRP A 76 7.53 -0.75 0.85
C TRP A 76 6.28 -1.28 0.16
N GLY A 77 6.21 -2.60 0.01
CA GLY A 77 5.05 -3.25 -0.59
C GLY A 77 4.91 -4.69 -0.12
N ALA A 78 3.89 -5.36 -0.64
CA ALA A 78 3.67 -6.78 -0.43
C ALA A 78 3.11 -7.39 -1.71
N LYS A 79 3.34 -8.69 -1.93
CA LYS A 79 2.90 -9.36 -3.16
C LYS A 79 1.39 -9.33 -3.35
N TRP A 80 0.60 -9.47 -2.29
CA TRP A 80 -0.86 -9.50 -2.38
C TRP A 80 -1.52 -8.13 -2.57
N CYS A 81 -0.80 -7.05 -2.24
CA CYS A 81 -1.33 -5.69 -2.13
C CYS A 81 -1.78 -5.14 -3.50
N PRO A 82 -3.09 -4.95 -3.76
CA PRO A 82 -3.54 -4.55 -5.10
C PRO A 82 -2.94 -3.23 -5.61
N PRO A 83 -2.86 -2.13 -4.81
CA PRO A 83 -2.20 -0.90 -5.26
C PRO A 83 -0.70 -1.08 -5.53
N CYS A 84 -0.03 -1.99 -4.83
CA CYS A 84 1.35 -2.35 -5.09
C CYS A 84 1.51 -3.05 -6.44
N ASN A 85 0.58 -3.95 -6.79
CA ASN A 85 0.56 -4.63 -8.08
C ASN A 85 0.22 -3.67 -9.23
N GLN A 86 -0.61 -2.66 -8.98
CA GLN A 86 -0.83 -1.57 -9.94
C GLN A 86 0.49 -0.86 -10.26
N LEU A 87 1.29 -0.49 -9.26
CA LEU A 87 2.62 0.13 -9.49
C LEU A 87 3.55 -0.78 -10.30
N GLN A 88 3.55 -2.10 -10.04
CA GLN A 88 4.34 -3.04 -10.83
C GLN A 88 3.91 -3.05 -12.30
N ALA A 89 2.61 -3.01 -12.56
CA ALA A 89 2.03 -3.06 -13.91
C ALA A 89 2.10 -1.73 -14.67
N THR A 90 2.16 -0.58 -13.98
CA THR A 90 1.98 0.74 -14.62
C THR A 90 3.13 1.70 -14.44
N LEU A 91 4.02 1.48 -13.47
CA LEU A 91 5.11 2.39 -13.13
C LEU A 91 6.48 1.71 -13.20
N PHE A 92 6.69 0.65 -12.43
CA PHE A 92 8.01 0.04 -12.26
C PHE A 92 8.51 -0.72 -13.48
N ASN A 93 7.61 -1.05 -14.42
CA ASN A 93 7.95 -1.63 -15.71
C ASN A 93 8.25 -0.58 -16.80
N ARG A 94 8.08 0.72 -16.52
CA ARG A 94 8.30 1.78 -17.51
C ARG A 94 9.79 2.12 -17.60
N GLN A 95 10.25 2.28 -18.84
CA GLN A 95 11.64 2.63 -19.13
C GLN A 95 12.04 3.98 -18.52
N ASP A 96 11.14 4.98 -18.56
CA ASP A 96 11.40 6.31 -17.98
C ASP A 96 11.55 6.29 -16.45
N PHE A 97 10.79 5.43 -15.76
CA PHE A 97 10.96 5.21 -14.32
C PHE A 97 12.27 4.46 -14.03
N ILE A 98 12.53 3.38 -14.77
CA ILE A 98 13.76 2.57 -14.63
C ILE A 98 15.00 3.45 -14.78
N GLU A 99 15.04 4.32 -15.78
CA GLU A 99 16.16 5.25 -15.99
C GLU A 99 16.33 6.23 -14.84
N ARG A 100 15.23 6.85 -14.38
CA ARG A 100 15.26 7.75 -13.21
C ARG A 100 15.70 7.04 -11.93
N SER A 101 15.29 5.78 -11.75
CA SER A 101 15.65 4.99 -10.56
C SER A 101 17.16 4.80 -10.39
N ARG A 102 17.95 4.88 -11.47
CA ARG A 102 19.42 4.76 -11.44
C ARG A 102 20.11 5.91 -10.70
N ALA A 103 19.42 7.03 -10.54
CA ALA A 103 19.90 8.17 -9.75
C ALA A 103 19.83 7.91 -8.24
N PHE A 104 19.18 6.84 -7.81
CA PHE A 104 18.99 6.46 -6.42
C PHE A 104 19.72 5.14 -6.10
N VAL A 105 19.97 4.91 -4.82
CA VAL A 105 19.99 3.54 -4.30
C VAL A 105 18.54 3.14 -4.02
N ALA A 106 17.96 2.33 -4.89
CA ALA A 106 16.58 1.85 -4.77
C ALA A 106 16.52 0.66 -3.80
N VAL A 107 15.81 0.80 -2.69
CA VAL A 107 15.65 -0.21 -1.65
C VAL A 107 14.22 -0.73 -1.67
N TYR A 108 14.05 -2.05 -1.74
CA TYR A 108 12.75 -2.70 -1.61
C TYR A 108 12.67 -3.47 -0.30
N VAL A 109 11.67 -3.11 0.53
CA VAL A 109 11.27 -3.88 1.71
C VAL A 109 9.94 -4.56 1.43
N ASP A 110 9.96 -5.89 1.41
CA ASP A 110 8.75 -6.70 1.37
C ASP A 110 8.17 -6.76 2.79
N GLY A 111 7.04 -6.08 2.99
CA GLY A 111 6.40 -5.92 4.29
C GLY A 111 5.90 -7.23 4.90
N ASP A 112 5.84 -8.32 4.13
CA ASP A 112 5.47 -9.64 4.64
C ASP A 112 6.67 -10.49 5.08
N LYS A 113 7.92 -10.05 4.86
CA LYS A 113 9.11 -10.81 5.26
C LYS A 113 9.40 -10.68 6.77
N PRO A 114 10.00 -11.72 7.40
CA PRO A 114 10.49 -11.60 8.77
C PRO A 114 11.42 -10.40 8.93
N GLY A 115 11.25 -9.62 9.99
CA GLY A 115 12.04 -8.42 10.29
C GLY A 115 11.47 -7.13 9.70
N ALA A 116 10.60 -7.22 8.70
CA ALA A 116 10.00 -6.05 8.07
C ALA A 116 9.08 -5.27 9.03
N GLN A 117 8.47 -5.91 10.03
CA GLN A 117 7.57 -5.18 10.93
C GLN A 117 8.35 -4.22 11.84
N LYS A 118 9.54 -4.63 12.29
CA LYS A 118 10.45 -3.76 13.05
C LYS A 118 10.89 -2.57 12.22
N LEU A 119 11.27 -2.79 10.96
CA LEU A 119 11.58 -1.71 10.04
C LEU A 119 10.37 -0.78 9.84
N GLY A 120 9.14 -1.32 9.80
CA GLY A 120 7.91 -0.56 9.65
C GLY A 120 7.71 0.45 10.78
N THR A 121 8.09 0.08 12.02
CA THR A 121 8.15 1.01 13.17
C THR A 121 9.17 2.13 12.91
N ARG A 122 10.39 1.80 12.47
CA ARG A 122 11.46 2.77 12.18
C ARG A 122 11.07 3.81 11.13
N PHE A 123 10.35 3.41 10.08
CA PHE A 123 9.96 4.28 8.97
C PHE A 123 8.51 4.78 9.04
N ALA A 124 7.82 4.55 10.17
CA ALA A 124 6.40 4.91 10.35
C ALA A 124 5.49 4.41 9.21
N VAL A 125 5.67 3.16 8.79
CA VAL A 125 4.87 2.50 7.75
C VAL A 125 3.64 1.85 8.38
N ARG A 126 2.44 2.21 7.92
CA ARG A 126 1.21 1.47 8.27
C ARG A 126 0.37 0.98 7.11
N GLY A 127 0.63 1.47 5.90
CA GLY A 127 -0.10 1.10 4.69
C GLY A 127 0.86 0.79 3.55
N TYR A 128 0.39 0.03 2.58
CA TYR A 128 1.13 -0.26 1.36
C TYR A 128 0.38 0.30 0.14
N PRO A 129 1.09 0.77 -0.88
CA PRO A 129 2.54 1.01 -0.91
C PRO A 129 2.94 2.19 -0.02
N THR A 130 4.14 2.17 0.54
CA THR A 130 4.79 3.37 1.11
C THR A 130 6.07 3.62 0.32
N MET A 131 6.26 4.84 -0.17
CA MET A 131 7.40 5.21 -1.01
C MET A 131 8.04 6.48 -0.45
N VAL A 132 9.32 6.41 -0.11
CA VAL A 132 10.01 7.46 0.62
C VAL A 132 11.33 7.76 -0.06
N VAL A 133 11.64 9.05 -0.21
CA VAL A 133 12.94 9.50 -0.69
C VAL A 133 13.72 10.09 0.47
N PHE A 134 14.97 9.64 0.63
CA PHE A 134 15.92 10.16 1.60
C PHE A 134 17.07 10.83 0.87
N ASP A 135 17.62 11.88 1.47
CA ASP A 135 18.85 12.49 0.98
C ASP A 135 20.07 11.59 1.27
N ARG A 136 21.25 12.06 0.86
CA ARG A 136 22.53 11.38 1.09
C ARG A 136 22.85 11.26 2.59
N GLY A 137 22.37 12.18 3.42
CA GLY A 137 22.54 12.16 4.88
C GLY A 137 21.62 11.16 5.59
N GLY A 138 20.62 10.62 4.90
CA GLY A 138 19.58 9.77 5.47
C GLY A 138 18.41 10.56 6.08
N GLN A 139 18.29 11.87 5.79
CA GLN A 139 17.11 12.66 6.14
C GLN A 139 15.98 12.35 5.16
N GLU A 140 14.78 12.09 5.68
CA GLU A 140 13.57 11.94 4.86
C GLU A 140 13.27 13.26 4.13
N LEU A 141 13.33 13.23 2.79
CA LEU A 141 13.01 14.36 1.94
C LEU A 141 11.51 14.44 1.68
N THR A 142 10.88 13.34 1.30
CA THR A 142 9.44 13.32 0.97
C THR A 142 8.88 11.91 0.91
N ARG A 143 7.55 11.81 1.03
CA ARG A 143 6.78 10.60 0.75
C ARG A 143 6.00 10.76 -0.55
N LEU A 144 6.19 9.82 -1.47
CA LEU A 144 5.60 9.86 -2.80
C LEU A 144 4.20 9.20 -2.81
N PRO A 145 3.23 9.75 -3.56
CA PRO A 145 1.88 9.23 -3.60
C PRO A 145 1.80 8.02 -4.52
N GLY A 146 1.22 6.91 -4.05
CA GLY A 146 1.12 5.67 -4.85
C GLY A 146 -0.09 5.55 -5.76
N GLU A 147 -1.04 6.48 -5.66
CA GLU A 147 -2.31 6.45 -6.40
C GLU A 147 -2.30 7.39 -7.63
N VAL A 148 -1.27 8.22 -7.79
CA VAL A 148 -1.17 9.11 -8.95
C VAL A 148 -0.76 8.34 -10.19
N ASP A 149 -1.16 8.85 -11.36
CA ASP A 149 -0.70 8.27 -12.61
C ASP A 149 0.83 8.37 -12.77
N ALA A 150 1.39 7.47 -13.60
CA ALA A 150 2.82 7.32 -13.73
C ALA A 150 3.56 8.58 -14.21
N GLN A 151 2.92 9.45 -15.00
CA GLN A 151 3.54 10.71 -15.42
C GLN A 151 3.68 11.65 -14.23
N GLN A 152 2.61 11.84 -13.45
CA GLN A 152 2.64 12.68 -12.25
C GLN A 152 3.65 12.13 -11.23
N TYR A 153 3.72 10.81 -11.07
CA TYR A 153 4.72 10.18 -10.21
C TYR A 153 6.15 10.56 -10.65
N ASN A 154 6.48 10.38 -11.93
CA ASN A 154 7.82 10.64 -12.45
C ASN A 154 8.21 12.12 -12.33
N GLU A 155 7.27 13.04 -12.49
CA GLU A 155 7.49 14.47 -12.24
C GLU A 155 7.85 14.72 -10.78
N VAL A 156 7.08 14.19 -9.82
CA VAL A 156 7.34 14.39 -8.38
C VAL A 156 8.63 13.68 -7.93
N LEU A 157 8.91 12.49 -8.45
CA LEU A 157 10.19 11.80 -8.20
C LEU A 157 11.36 12.66 -8.67
N THR A 158 11.26 13.29 -9.85
CA THR A 158 12.32 14.17 -10.37
C THR A 158 12.50 15.41 -9.52
N LEU A 159 11.42 16.01 -9.03
CA LEU A 159 11.49 17.11 -8.09
C LEU A 159 12.23 16.70 -6.80
N SER A 160 11.95 15.50 -6.28
CA SER A 160 12.62 14.98 -5.09
C SER A 160 14.14 14.81 -5.27
N MET A 161 14.62 14.54 -6.50
CA MET A 161 16.05 14.42 -6.81
C MET A 161 16.81 15.75 -6.68
N SER A 162 16.11 16.85 -6.91
CA SER A 162 16.67 18.21 -6.87
C SER A 162 16.22 19.01 -5.64
N ALA A 163 15.46 18.38 -4.75
CA ALA A 163 14.91 19.03 -3.58
C ALA A 163 16.04 19.52 -2.66
N GLN A 164 16.06 20.83 -2.41
CA GLN A 164 17.00 21.44 -1.46
C GLN A 164 16.52 21.34 -0.01
N ARG A 165 15.24 20.98 0.18
CA ARG A 165 14.55 20.99 1.47
C ARG A 165 13.67 19.75 1.56
N SER A 166 13.53 19.20 2.76
CA SER A 166 12.54 18.17 3.05
C SER A 166 11.12 18.76 3.06
N ALA A 167 10.10 17.92 2.84
CA ALA A 167 8.69 18.29 2.96
C ALA A 167 8.38 18.90 4.33
N LYS A 168 9.04 18.42 5.40
CA LYS A 168 8.95 19.01 6.74
C LYS A 168 9.46 20.46 6.78
N ALA A 169 10.63 20.72 6.17
CA ALA A 169 11.20 22.07 6.12
C ALA A 169 10.38 23.00 5.22
N VAL A 170 9.90 22.50 4.08
CA VAL A 170 9.00 23.21 3.17
C VAL A 170 7.69 23.59 3.88
N LEU A 171 7.10 22.65 4.61
CA LEU A 171 5.90 22.89 5.41
C LEU A 171 6.13 23.98 6.47
N ALA A 172 7.23 23.90 7.22
CA ALA A 172 7.57 24.90 8.22
C ALA A 172 7.70 26.30 7.60
N GLN A 173 8.37 26.40 6.44
CA GLN A 173 8.52 27.67 5.73
C GLN A 173 7.18 28.19 5.16
N ALA A 174 6.31 27.30 4.66
CA ALA A 174 4.99 27.67 4.16
C ALA A 174 4.15 28.30 5.28
N ARG A 175 4.20 27.73 6.49
CA ARG A 175 3.54 28.27 7.69
C ARG A 175 4.17 29.56 8.20
N ALA A 176 5.44 29.79 7.92
CA ALA A 176 6.15 31.03 8.24
C ALA A 176 5.96 32.15 7.18
N GLY A 177 4.92 32.05 6.34
CA GLY A 177 4.59 33.05 5.32
C GLY A 177 5.17 32.78 3.94
N GLY A 178 5.83 31.62 3.73
CA GLY A 178 6.17 31.10 2.41
C GLY A 178 7.23 31.86 1.61
N GLN A 179 7.89 32.86 2.22
CA GLN A 179 8.96 33.60 1.53
C GLN A 179 10.09 32.66 1.11
N GLY A 180 10.54 32.77 -0.14
CA GLY A 180 11.61 31.92 -0.69
C GLY A 180 11.20 30.48 -1.02
N LEU A 181 9.90 30.17 -0.99
CA LEU A 181 9.37 28.95 -1.60
C LEU A 181 9.17 29.15 -3.11
N VAL A 182 9.58 28.14 -3.88
CA VAL A 182 9.40 28.09 -5.33
C VAL A 182 8.31 27.09 -5.72
N GLU A 183 7.95 27.02 -7.00
CA GLU A 183 6.92 26.11 -7.51
C GLU A 183 7.15 24.65 -7.08
N ALA A 184 8.40 24.18 -7.17
CA ALA A 184 8.79 22.83 -6.77
C ALA A 184 8.46 22.52 -5.30
N ASP A 185 8.59 23.50 -4.41
CA ASP A 185 8.28 23.33 -2.98
C ASP A 185 6.76 23.13 -2.78
N TRP A 186 5.94 23.96 -3.44
CA TRP A 186 4.48 23.82 -3.37
C TRP A 186 3.99 22.53 -4.01
N ARG A 187 4.60 22.13 -5.13
CA ARG A 187 4.31 20.84 -5.78
C ARG A 187 4.70 19.66 -4.89
N LEU A 188 5.80 19.76 -4.13
CA LEU A 188 6.18 18.74 -3.15
C LEU A 188 5.09 18.56 -2.08
N LEU A 189 4.56 19.64 -1.51
CA LEU A 189 3.47 19.56 -0.52
C LEU A 189 2.16 19.04 -1.11
N ALA A 190 1.82 19.48 -2.33
CA ALA A 190 0.58 19.10 -3.01
C ALA A 190 0.53 17.60 -3.36
N TYR A 191 1.69 17.00 -3.63
CA TYR A 191 1.82 15.58 -3.95
C TYR A 191 2.36 14.73 -2.80
N TYR A 192 2.61 15.31 -1.62
CA TYR A 192 3.00 14.55 -0.45
C TYR A 192 1.94 13.49 -0.11
N SER A 193 2.39 12.27 0.25
CA SER A 193 1.47 11.19 0.65
C SER A 193 0.99 11.38 2.09
N TRP A 194 0.07 12.33 2.29
CA TRP A 194 -0.57 12.63 3.57
C TRP A 194 -1.29 11.42 4.18
N GLU A 195 -1.76 10.50 3.32
CA GLU A 195 -2.48 9.28 3.69
C GLU A 195 -1.57 8.22 4.33
N THR A 196 -0.30 8.17 3.92
CA THR A 196 0.68 7.18 4.41
C THR A 196 1.66 7.75 5.45
N ASP A 197 1.61 9.05 5.70
CA ASP A 197 2.50 9.78 6.61
C ASP A 197 2.18 9.60 8.10
N GLN A 198 1.06 8.98 8.48
CA GLN A 198 0.66 8.82 9.89
C GLN A 198 0.57 10.14 10.67
N GLN A 199 0.16 11.22 10.01
CA GLN A 199 0.05 12.54 10.62
C GLN A 199 1.38 13.06 11.20
N GLN A 200 2.54 12.55 10.76
CA GLN A 200 3.84 13.06 11.23
C GLN A 200 4.00 14.55 10.93
N LEU A 201 3.54 14.99 9.75
CA LEU A 201 3.56 16.41 9.38
C LEU A 201 2.31 17.18 9.83
N ALA A 202 1.14 16.54 9.80
CA ALA A 202 -0.12 17.20 10.17
C ALA A 202 -0.25 17.44 11.68
N GLY A 203 0.31 16.54 12.50
CA GLY A 203 0.17 16.54 13.95
C GLY A 203 -1.29 16.44 14.40
N ALA A 204 -1.53 16.81 15.65
CA ALA A 204 -2.86 16.72 16.30
C ALA A 204 -3.94 17.62 15.66
N GLY A 205 -3.55 18.63 14.86
CA GLY A 205 -4.49 19.49 14.16
C GLY A 205 -5.19 18.82 12.97
N GLY A 206 -4.71 17.66 12.53
CA GLY A 206 -5.30 16.89 11.44
C GLY A 206 -4.95 17.38 10.04
N VAL A 207 -5.17 16.52 9.06
CA VAL A 207 -4.78 16.76 7.65
C VAL A 207 -5.67 17.81 6.99
N ALA A 208 -6.99 17.73 7.15
CA ALA A 208 -7.91 18.64 6.43
C ALA A 208 -7.68 20.14 6.75
N PRO A 209 -7.54 20.56 8.02
CA PRO A 209 -7.25 21.96 8.33
C PRO A 209 -5.90 22.42 7.79
N LEU A 210 -4.85 21.59 7.91
CA LEU A 210 -3.52 21.88 7.38
C LEU A 210 -3.55 22.06 5.85
N LEU A 211 -4.19 21.16 5.12
CA LEU A 211 -4.24 21.26 3.66
C LEU A 211 -5.03 22.48 3.19
N ARG A 212 -6.07 22.87 3.94
CA ARG A 212 -6.81 24.12 3.68
C ARG A 212 -5.91 25.34 3.87
N GLU A 213 -5.16 25.39 4.96
CA GLU A 213 -4.16 26.43 5.26
C GLU A 213 -3.14 26.54 4.10
N LEU A 214 -2.57 25.41 3.68
CA LEU A 214 -1.59 25.37 2.58
C LEU A 214 -2.20 25.79 1.23
N ALA A 215 -3.43 25.38 0.93
CA ALA A 215 -4.12 25.76 -0.30
C ALA A 215 -4.34 27.28 -0.36
N GLN A 216 -4.59 27.93 0.78
CA GLN A 216 -4.75 29.38 0.89
C GLN A 216 -3.42 30.13 0.83
N ALA A 217 -2.35 29.56 1.40
CA ALA A 217 -1.01 30.15 1.38
C ALA A 217 -0.29 30.00 0.04
N CYS A 218 -0.67 29.01 -0.78
CA CYS A 218 -0.05 28.73 -2.07
C CYS A 218 -0.26 29.91 -3.06
N PRO A 219 0.82 30.49 -3.63
CA PRO A 219 0.72 31.59 -4.58
C PRO A 219 -0.16 31.26 -5.79
N ALA A 220 -0.90 32.26 -6.30
CA ALA A 220 -1.77 32.09 -7.48
C ALA A 220 -1.01 31.63 -8.75
N ALA A 221 0.28 31.91 -8.84
CA ALA A 221 1.16 31.42 -9.92
C ALA A 221 1.34 29.89 -9.90
N HIS A 222 0.97 29.21 -8.81
CA HIS A 222 1.06 27.76 -8.63
C HIS A 222 -0.34 27.15 -8.47
N ALA A 223 -1.26 27.59 -9.32
CA ALA A 223 -2.68 27.26 -9.25
C ALA A 223 -2.97 25.74 -9.19
N ASP A 224 -2.23 24.92 -9.94
CA ASP A 224 -2.37 23.45 -9.91
C ASP A 224 -2.08 22.86 -8.51
N SER A 225 -1.00 23.32 -7.86
CA SER A 225 -0.63 22.87 -6.52
C SER A 225 -1.65 23.36 -5.48
N ALA A 226 -2.11 24.61 -5.59
CA ALA A 226 -3.17 25.15 -4.75
C ALA A 226 -4.48 24.36 -4.89
N MET A 227 -4.85 24.01 -6.13
CA MET A 227 -6.03 23.23 -6.43
C MET A 227 -5.95 21.81 -5.88
N ARG A 228 -4.81 21.12 -6.05
CA ARG A 228 -4.62 19.78 -5.48
C ARG A 228 -4.71 19.78 -3.96
N LEU A 229 -4.08 20.75 -3.30
CA LEU A 229 -4.17 20.94 -1.85
C LEU A 229 -5.62 21.19 -1.42
N ARG A 230 -6.37 22.03 -2.15
CA ARG A 230 -7.80 22.28 -1.93
C ARG A 230 -8.63 21.00 -2.04
N LEU A 231 -8.45 20.22 -3.11
CA LEU A 231 -9.19 18.97 -3.32
C LEU A 231 -8.90 17.97 -2.21
N LYS A 232 -7.63 17.77 -1.83
CA LYS A 232 -7.26 16.89 -0.72
C LYS A 232 -7.77 17.40 0.63
N ALA A 233 -7.79 18.71 0.86
CA ALA A 233 -8.37 19.30 2.06
C ALA A 233 -9.86 18.97 2.19
N LEU A 234 -10.62 19.15 1.11
CA LEU A 234 -12.05 18.81 1.04
C LEU A 234 -12.27 17.30 1.21
N ALA A 235 -11.48 16.47 0.53
CA ALA A 235 -11.55 15.01 0.64
C ALA A 235 -11.26 14.50 2.07
N ALA A 236 -10.39 15.20 2.80
CA ALA A 236 -10.05 14.87 4.19
C ALA A 236 -11.09 15.38 5.21
N THR A 237 -12.11 16.14 4.79
CA THR A 237 -13.21 16.54 5.69
C THR A 237 -14.20 15.40 5.89
N ASP A 238 -14.81 15.34 7.07
CA ASP A 238 -15.92 14.42 7.31
C ASP A 238 -17.15 14.89 6.54
N SER A 239 -17.42 14.25 5.39
CA SER A 239 -18.57 14.57 4.56
C SER A 239 -19.92 14.28 5.22
N GLN A 240 -19.94 13.47 6.29
CA GLN A 240 -21.15 13.20 7.07
C GLN A 240 -21.53 14.38 7.97
N ALA A 241 -20.59 15.29 8.27
CA ALA A 241 -20.85 16.52 9.01
C ALA A 241 -21.59 17.58 8.17
N GLY A 242 -21.88 17.30 6.89
CA GLY A 242 -22.48 18.25 5.95
C GLY A 242 -21.45 19.14 5.24
N PRO A 243 -21.90 20.14 4.48
CA PRO A 243 -21.02 21.00 3.71
C PRO A 243 -20.07 21.81 4.60
N VAL A 244 -18.86 22.04 4.13
CA VAL A 244 -17.89 22.92 4.82
C VAL A 244 -18.41 24.36 4.85
N ALA A 245 -18.02 25.12 5.89
CA ALA A 245 -18.51 26.49 6.09
C ALA A 245 -18.27 27.42 4.88
N ASP A 246 -17.17 27.22 4.15
CA ASP A 246 -16.80 27.97 2.95
C ASP A 246 -17.19 27.28 1.63
N ALA A 247 -18.13 26.33 1.65
CA ALA A 247 -18.50 25.51 0.49
C ALA A 247 -18.86 26.34 -0.74
N ALA A 248 -19.55 27.48 -0.57
CA ALA A 248 -19.90 28.35 -1.68
C ALA A 248 -18.67 28.92 -2.41
N ALA A 249 -17.65 29.35 -1.67
CA ALA A 249 -16.40 29.88 -2.21
C ALA A 249 -15.55 28.79 -2.88
N GLN A 250 -15.59 27.57 -2.34
CA GLN A 250 -14.82 26.43 -2.85
C GLN A 250 -15.47 25.78 -4.08
N ARG A 251 -16.79 25.94 -4.29
CA ARG A 251 -17.52 25.26 -5.35
C ARG A 251 -17.16 25.75 -6.76
N ALA A 252 -17.09 27.07 -6.95
CA ALA A 252 -16.80 27.65 -8.26
C ALA A 252 -15.47 27.16 -8.87
N PRO A 253 -14.32 27.17 -8.15
CA PRO A 253 -13.08 26.68 -8.71
C PRO A 253 -13.09 25.15 -8.96
N VAL A 254 -13.82 24.37 -8.15
CA VAL A 254 -13.97 22.92 -8.39
C VAL A 254 -14.80 22.65 -9.64
N LEU A 255 -15.90 23.38 -9.85
CA LEU A 255 -16.70 23.27 -11.07
C LEU A 255 -15.90 23.67 -12.32
N ALA A 256 -15.07 24.71 -12.23
CA ALA A 256 -14.19 25.11 -13.33
C ALA A 256 -13.17 24.00 -13.68
N LEU A 257 -12.57 23.37 -12.66
CA LEU A 257 -11.69 22.21 -12.86
C LEU A 257 -12.40 21.03 -13.52
N LEU A 258 -13.62 20.71 -13.08
CA LEU A 258 -14.41 19.60 -13.64
C LEU A 258 -14.84 19.84 -15.10
N ALA A 259 -14.95 21.10 -15.51
CA ALA A 259 -15.25 21.48 -16.89
C ALA A 259 -14.01 21.42 -17.81
N ASP A 260 -12.80 21.36 -17.25
CA ASP A 260 -11.54 21.26 -17.98
C ASP A 260 -11.03 19.81 -17.95
N ALA A 261 -11.02 19.15 -19.11
CA ALA A 261 -10.60 17.76 -19.24
C ALA A 261 -9.13 17.54 -18.86
N ALA A 262 -8.23 18.48 -19.16
CA ALA A 262 -6.81 18.37 -18.84
C ALA A 262 -6.58 18.53 -17.33
N GLN A 263 -7.27 19.46 -16.69
CA GLN A 263 -7.23 19.63 -15.23
C GLN A 263 -7.86 18.44 -14.51
N SER A 264 -9.01 17.96 -14.98
CA SER A 264 -9.63 16.74 -14.45
C SER A 264 -8.70 15.54 -14.56
N ARG A 265 -7.99 15.38 -15.68
CA ARG A 265 -7.02 14.31 -15.90
C ARG A 265 -5.78 14.42 -15.00
N ARG A 266 -5.32 15.63 -14.71
CA ARG A 266 -4.18 15.91 -13.81
C ARG A 266 -4.48 15.60 -12.35
N HIS A 267 -5.73 15.79 -11.93
CA HIS A 267 -6.19 15.54 -10.55
C HIS A 267 -7.02 14.27 -10.42
N MET A 268 -6.91 13.36 -11.39
CA MET A 268 -7.78 12.18 -11.51
C MET A 268 -7.83 11.36 -10.22
N ASP A 269 -6.68 11.15 -9.56
CA ASP A 269 -6.57 10.33 -8.34
C ASP A 269 -7.49 10.85 -7.23
N VAL A 270 -7.48 12.16 -6.99
CA VAL A 270 -8.34 12.77 -5.96
C VAL A 270 -9.81 12.77 -6.40
N LEU A 271 -10.08 13.00 -7.69
CA LEU A 271 -11.44 13.03 -8.21
C LEU A 271 -12.10 11.64 -8.16
N THR A 272 -11.41 10.59 -8.59
CA THR A 272 -11.95 9.23 -8.57
C THR A 272 -12.06 8.67 -7.16
N ASN A 273 -11.14 9.01 -6.27
CA ASN A 273 -11.11 8.45 -4.92
C ASN A 273 -12.03 9.18 -3.94
N SER A 274 -12.51 10.38 -4.29
CA SER A 274 -13.25 11.23 -3.34
C SER A 274 -14.45 11.97 -3.93
N ALA A 275 -14.93 11.64 -5.14
CA ALA A 275 -16.04 12.36 -5.79
C ALA A 275 -17.27 12.56 -4.89
N ALA A 276 -17.76 11.48 -4.26
CA ALA A 276 -18.93 11.55 -3.37
C ALA A 276 -18.68 12.41 -2.13
N GLY A 277 -17.49 12.28 -1.52
CA GLY A 277 -17.06 13.10 -0.38
C GLY A 277 -16.93 14.58 -0.74
N LEU A 278 -16.37 14.90 -1.91
CA LEU A 278 -16.25 16.25 -2.44
C LEU A 278 -17.62 16.88 -2.72
N ALA A 279 -18.55 16.13 -3.33
CA ALA A 279 -19.93 16.58 -3.52
C ALA A 279 -20.62 16.85 -2.17
N GLY A 280 -20.40 15.95 -1.20
CA GLY A 280 -20.70 16.07 0.23
C GLY A 280 -20.27 17.41 0.83
N ALA A 281 -18.96 17.65 0.80
CA ALA A 281 -18.32 18.81 1.39
C ALA A 281 -18.75 20.14 0.73
N LEU A 282 -19.14 20.13 -0.54
CA LEU A 282 -19.40 21.35 -1.32
C LEU A 282 -20.88 21.72 -1.45
N SER A 283 -21.82 20.89 -1.01
CA SER A 283 -23.25 21.15 -1.21
C SER A 283 -24.15 20.34 -0.29
N ALA A 284 -25.30 20.89 0.11
CA ALA A 284 -26.29 20.16 0.89
C ALA A 284 -27.03 19.13 0.01
N ALA A 285 -27.47 18.02 0.59
CA ALA A 285 -28.30 17.02 -0.11
C ALA A 285 -29.56 17.68 -0.70
N GLY A 286 -29.97 17.22 -1.89
CA GLY A 286 -31.13 17.75 -2.63
C GLY A 286 -31.01 19.17 -3.19
N SER A 287 -29.92 19.90 -2.92
CA SER A 287 -29.75 21.28 -3.37
C SER A 287 -29.51 21.42 -4.89
N ALA A 288 -29.78 22.61 -5.44
CA ALA A 288 -29.46 22.90 -6.85
C ALA A 288 -27.94 22.82 -7.12
N GLU A 289 -27.15 23.26 -6.14
CA GLU A 289 -25.70 23.18 -6.13
C GLU A 289 -25.21 21.74 -6.18
N ARG A 290 -25.85 20.85 -5.40
CA ARG A 290 -25.58 19.41 -5.41
C ARG A 290 -25.86 18.82 -6.78
N LYS A 291 -27.02 19.10 -7.37
CA LYS A 291 -27.37 18.64 -8.71
C LYS A 291 -26.34 19.10 -9.77
N ALA A 292 -25.89 20.36 -9.69
CA ALA A 292 -24.87 20.90 -10.60
C ALA A 292 -23.51 20.19 -10.43
N LEU A 293 -23.08 19.95 -9.18
CA LEU A 293 -21.85 19.21 -8.89
C LEU A 293 -21.91 17.77 -9.39
N LEU A 294 -23.00 17.06 -9.13
CA LEU A 294 -23.19 15.68 -9.60
C LEU A 294 -23.11 15.59 -11.13
N ALA A 295 -23.70 16.56 -11.85
CA ALA A 295 -23.62 16.61 -13.31
C ALA A 295 -22.18 16.87 -13.80
N ALA A 296 -21.47 17.83 -13.19
CA ALA A 296 -20.10 18.15 -13.54
C ALA A 296 -19.13 16.98 -13.27
N PHE A 297 -19.22 16.36 -12.09
CA PHE A 297 -18.46 15.15 -11.78
C PHE A 297 -18.80 14.02 -12.74
N GLY A 298 -20.08 13.80 -13.04
CA GLY A 298 -20.52 12.79 -13.99
C GLY A 298 -19.84 12.92 -15.36
N SER A 299 -19.80 14.15 -15.91
CA SER A 299 -19.12 14.43 -17.18
C SER A 299 -17.61 14.18 -17.11
N ALA A 300 -16.94 14.69 -16.08
CA ALA A 300 -15.49 14.52 -15.91
C ALA A 300 -15.10 13.04 -15.76
N LEU A 301 -15.84 12.28 -14.94
CA LEU A 301 -15.58 10.86 -14.69
C LEU A 301 -15.84 9.98 -15.90
N VAL A 302 -16.82 10.30 -16.75
CA VAL A 302 -17.01 9.63 -18.05
C VAL A 302 -15.77 9.82 -18.93
N GLY A 303 -15.21 11.03 -18.97
CA GLY A 303 -13.96 11.30 -19.69
C GLY A 303 -12.79 10.48 -19.15
N LEU A 304 -12.59 10.45 -17.83
CA LEU A 304 -11.52 9.68 -17.19
C LEU A 304 -11.68 8.17 -17.43
N GLN A 305 -12.89 7.63 -17.37
CA GLN A 305 -13.13 6.22 -17.65
C GLN A 305 -12.85 5.86 -19.12
N ALA A 306 -13.11 6.78 -20.05
CA ALA A 306 -12.87 6.57 -21.48
C ALA A 306 -11.40 6.71 -21.88
N ASP A 307 -10.58 7.42 -21.09
CA ASP A 307 -9.16 7.66 -21.36
C ASP A 307 -8.35 6.35 -21.32
N SER A 308 -7.90 5.90 -22.49
CA SER A 308 -7.10 4.68 -22.64
C SER A 308 -5.64 4.83 -22.20
N SER A 309 -5.18 6.05 -21.91
CA SER A 309 -3.86 6.29 -21.31
C SER A 309 -3.82 5.98 -19.81
N LEU A 310 -4.98 5.95 -19.16
CA LEU A 310 -5.12 5.53 -17.76
C LEU A 310 -5.11 4.00 -17.65
N SER A 311 -4.63 3.51 -16.51
CA SER A 311 -4.65 2.08 -16.24
C SER A 311 -6.10 1.57 -16.18
N ARG A 312 -6.29 0.27 -16.44
CA ARG A 312 -7.62 -0.36 -16.30
C ARG A 312 -8.19 -0.18 -14.89
N ALA A 313 -7.34 -0.19 -13.86
CA ALA A 313 -7.74 0.05 -12.47
C ALA A 313 -8.24 1.50 -12.27
N ASP A 314 -7.53 2.51 -12.78
CA ASP A 314 -7.95 3.92 -12.66
C ASP A 314 -9.27 4.18 -13.41
N ARG A 315 -9.45 3.55 -14.56
CA ARG A 315 -10.70 3.63 -15.34
C ARG A 315 -11.86 2.97 -14.60
N LEU A 316 -11.63 1.87 -13.90
CA LEU A 316 -12.62 1.28 -13.00
C LEU A 316 -12.91 2.19 -11.80
N MET A 317 -11.90 2.82 -11.20
CA MET A 317 -12.11 3.78 -10.11
C MET A 317 -12.97 4.97 -10.53
N ALA A 318 -12.80 5.47 -11.77
CA ALA A 318 -13.70 6.47 -12.33
C ALA A 318 -15.14 5.96 -12.47
N LEU A 319 -15.34 4.71 -12.88
CA LEU A 319 -16.66 4.08 -12.93
C LEU A 319 -17.26 3.88 -11.54
N VAL A 320 -16.46 3.50 -10.54
CA VAL A 320 -16.94 3.37 -9.15
C VAL A 320 -17.37 4.72 -8.60
N ALA A 321 -16.61 5.78 -8.84
CA ALA A 321 -17.00 7.13 -8.45
C ALA A 321 -18.36 7.52 -9.06
N ARG A 322 -18.62 7.16 -10.33
CA ARG A 322 -19.94 7.37 -10.96
C ARG A 322 -21.05 6.59 -10.26
N VAL A 323 -20.80 5.34 -9.87
CA VAL A 323 -21.75 4.51 -9.11
C VAL A 323 -22.07 5.16 -7.77
N GLN A 324 -21.05 5.54 -7.00
CA GLN A 324 -21.22 6.17 -5.69
C GLN A 324 -21.97 7.51 -5.78
N LEU A 325 -21.68 8.35 -6.78
CA LEU A 325 -22.41 9.60 -7.02
C LEU A 325 -23.89 9.35 -7.34
N SER A 326 -24.20 8.29 -8.10
CA SER A 326 -25.59 7.94 -8.42
C SER A 326 -26.42 7.54 -7.18
N GLN A 327 -25.75 7.02 -6.15
CA GLN A 327 -26.35 6.57 -4.90
C GLN A 327 -26.41 7.67 -3.83
N LEU A 328 -25.74 8.81 -4.05
CA LEU A 328 -25.44 9.78 -3.01
C LEU A 328 -26.69 10.45 -2.40
N GLU A 329 -27.77 10.58 -3.18
CA GLU A 329 -29.06 11.12 -2.74
C GLU A 329 -30.03 10.05 -2.21
N ALA A 330 -29.58 8.80 -2.11
CA ALA A 330 -30.37 7.65 -1.67
C ALA A 330 -29.69 6.90 -0.50
N PRO A 331 -29.25 7.59 0.58
CA PRO A 331 -28.54 6.95 1.67
C PRO A 331 -29.41 5.85 2.31
N GLY A 332 -28.81 4.68 2.53
CA GLY A 332 -29.47 3.54 3.16
C GLY A 332 -30.41 2.73 2.25
N GLN A 333 -30.60 3.15 0.99
CA GLN A 333 -31.28 2.29 0.01
C GLN A 333 -30.39 1.12 -0.39
N ASP A 334 -31.03 0.03 -0.81
CA ASP A 334 -30.33 -1.09 -1.42
C ASP A 334 -29.52 -0.62 -2.65
N LYS A 335 -28.26 -1.06 -2.76
CA LYS A 335 -27.35 -0.61 -3.82
C LYS A 335 -27.89 -0.91 -5.22
N THR A 336 -28.62 -2.01 -5.40
CA THR A 336 -29.21 -2.39 -6.68
C THR A 336 -30.31 -1.42 -7.08
N ALA A 337 -31.14 -1.01 -6.13
CA ALA A 337 -32.20 -0.03 -6.33
C ALA A 337 -31.65 1.39 -6.54
N ALA A 338 -30.59 1.75 -5.80
CA ALA A 338 -29.96 3.07 -5.87
C ALA A 338 -29.06 3.26 -7.11
N THR A 339 -28.67 2.18 -7.81
CA THR A 339 -27.79 2.25 -8.99
C THR A 339 -28.60 2.13 -10.30
N PRO A 340 -28.52 3.12 -11.21
CA PRO A 340 -29.19 3.04 -12.51
C PRO A 340 -28.85 1.76 -13.28
N ALA A 341 -29.86 1.14 -13.91
CA ALA A 341 -29.68 -0.13 -14.63
C ALA A 341 -28.61 -0.04 -15.73
N ALA A 342 -28.54 1.08 -16.46
CA ALA A 342 -27.52 1.31 -17.48
C ALA A 342 -26.10 1.31 -16.88
N LEU A 343 -25.93 1.89 -15.70
CA LEU A 343 -24.64 1.93 -15.01
C LEU A 343 -24.24 0.56 -14.47
N ARG A 344 -25.21 -0.23 -13.98
CA ARG A 344 -24.99 -1.65 -13.61
C ARG A 344 -24.53 -2.47 -14.81
N THR A 345 -25.17 -2.31 -15.98
CA THR A 345 -24.72 -2.97 -17.22
C THR A 345 -23.30 -2.55 -17.60
N GLU A 346 -22.99 -1.26 -17.53
CA GLU A 346 -21.65 -0.75 -17.84
C GLU A 346 -20.56 -1.32 -16.93
N VAL A 347 -20.84 -1.47 -15.62
CA VAL A 347 -19.93 -2.12 -14.66
C VAL A 347 -19.70 -3.58 -15.04
N ARG A 348 -20.76 -4.33 -15.35
CA ARG A 348 -20.65 -5.74 -15.77
C ARG A 348 -19.82 -5.88 -17.04
N ASP A 349 -20.10 -5.08 -18.05
CA ASP A 349 -19.42 -5.14 -19.34
C ASP A 349 -17.94 -4.77 -19.23
N LEU A 350 -17.62 -3.73 -18.44
CA LEU A 350 -16.24 -3.30 -18.24
C LEU A 350 -15.43 -4.35 -17.46
N ALA A 351 -16.00 -4.91 -16.39
CA ALA A 351 -15.36 -5.96 -15.60
C ALA A 351 -15.09 -7.21 -16.45
N ALA A 352 -16.09 -7.69 -17.18
CA ALA A 352 -15.96 -8.87 -18.05
C ALA A 352 -14.95 -8.65 -19.18
N ARG A 353 -14.94 -7.45 -19.79
CA ARG A 353 -13.97 -7.10 -20.82
C ARG A 353 -12.55 -7.12 -20.26
N PHE A 354 -12.31 -6.46 -19.12
CA PHE A 354 -10.98 -6.40 -18.53
C PHE A 354 -10.48 -7.77 -18.06
N ASP A 355 -11.32 -8.60 -17.44
CA ASP A 355 -10.93 -9.98 -17.08
C ASP A 355 -10.40 -10.77 -18.28
N ARG A 356 -11.06 -10.63 -19.45
CA ARG A 356 -10.68 -11.30 -20.70
C ARG A 356 -9.40 -10.74 -21.32
N GLU A 357 -9.16 -9.44 -21.24
CA GLU A 357 -8.05 -8.78 -21.93
C GLU A 357 -6.73 -8.78 -21.15
N ILE A 358 -6.78 -8.91 -19.82
CA ILE A 358 -5.57 -8.84 -18.99
C ILE A 358 -4.72 -10.10 -19.20
N THR A 359 -3.44 -9.90 -19.46
CA THR A 359 -2.45 -10.99 -19.59
C THR A 359 -1.36 -10.93 -18.53
N ASP A 360 -1.08 -9.74 -17.98
CA ASP A 360 -0.10 -9.53 -16.92
C ASP A 360 -0.66 -9.92 -15.54
N GLY A 361 0.15 -10.62 -14.74
CA GLY A 361 -0.25 -11.12 -13.42
C GLY A 361 -0.44 -10.01 -12.39
N TYR A 362 0.40 -8.96 -12.44
CA TYR A 362 0.29 -7.83 -11.53
C TYR A 362 -0.94 -6.98 -11.87
N GLU A 363 -1.16 -6.67 -13.15
CA GLU A 363 -2.36 -5.99 -13.62
C GLU A 363 -3.61 -6.79 -13.21
N ARG A 364 -3.59 -8.12 -13.37
CA ARG A 364 -4.72 -8.97 -12.96
C ARG A 364 -5.03 -8.84 -11.48
N GLN A 365 -4.02 -8.89 -10.61
CA GLN A 365 -4.22 -8.74 -9.17
C GLN A 365 -4.83 -7.38 -8.81
N ALA A 366 -4.41 -6.29 -9.46
CA ALA A 366 -4.95 -4.95 -9.19
C ALA A 366 -6.36 -4.73 -9.77
N VAL A 367 -6.58 -5.17 -11.01
CA VAL A 367 -7.81 -4.87 -11.76
C VAL A 367 -8.96 -5.75 -11.31
N ILE A 368 -8.73 -7.05 -11.04
CA ILE A 368 -9.81 -7.96 -10.62
C ILE A 368 -10.36 -7.58 -9.25
N THR A 369 -9.52 -7.18 -8.30
CA THR A 369 -9.99 -6.70 -7.00
C THR A 369 -10.82 -5.43 -7.14
N THR A 370 -10.38 -4.49 -7.99
CA THR A 370 -11.10 -3.24 -8.26
C THR A 370 -12.42 -3.49 -8.99
N ALA A 371 -12.44 -4.41 -9.96
CA ALA A 371 -13.64 -4.78 -10.72
C ALA A 371 -14.67 -5.51 -9.84
N ALA A 372 -14.23 -6.43 -8.98
CA ALA A 372 -15.09 -7.12 -8.03
C ALA A 372 -15.71 -6.13 -7.04
N TRP A 373 -14.92 -5.15 -6.56
CA TRP A 373 -15.42 -4.06 -5.74
C TRP A 373 -16.41 -3.19 -6.51
N ALA A 374 -16.15 -2.84 -7.77
CA ALA A 374 -17.08 -2.07 -8.60
C ALA A 374 -18.43 -2.76 -8.77
N LEU A 375 -18.43 -4.08 -9.00
CA LEU A 375 -19.63 -4.91 -9.06
C LEU A 375 -20.39 -4.87 -7.72
N GLU A 376 -19.69 -5.04 -6.60
CA GLU A 376 -20.30 -4.95 -5.27
C GLU A 376 -20.89 -3.56 -4.99
N GLN A 377 -20.18 -2.48 -5.34
CA GLN A 377 -20.66 -1.11 -5.19
C GLN A 377 -21.91 -0.87 -6.04
N ALA A 378 -22.03 -1.51 -7.20
CA ALA A 378 -23.20 -1.40 -8.09
C ALA A 378 -24.38 -2.31 -7.70
N GLY A 379 -24.30 -3.04 -6.59
CA GLY A 379 -25.33 -4.01 -6.17
C GLY A 379 -25.32 -5.32 -6.97
N LEU A 380 -24.18 -5.66 -7.58
CA LEU A 380 -23.99 -6.85 -8.42
C LEU A 380 -23.12 -7.90 -7.70
N MET A 381 -23.53 -8.30 -6.49
CA MET A 381 -22.72 -9.21 -5.65
C MET A 381 -22.50 -10.59 -6.28
N ASP A 382 -23.48 -11.13 -7.01
CA ASP A 382 -23.33 -12.44 -7.66
C ASP A 382 -22.34 -12.38 -8.83
N ASP A 383 -22.33 -11.28 -9.59
CA ASP A 383 -21.32 -11.05 -10.63
C ASP A 383 -19.93 -10.85 -9.99
N SER A 384 -19.85 -10.17 -8.84
CA SER A 384 -18.61 -9.99 -8.08
C SER A 384 -18.03 -11.35 -7.66
N ASP A 385 -18.86 -12.24 -7.09
CA ASP A 385 -18.43 -13.57 -6.69
C ASP A 385 -17.99 -14.42 -7.87
N ALA A 386 -18.75 -14.40 -8.97
CA ALA A 386 -18.40 -15.14 -10.18
C ALA A 386 -17.03 -14.69 -10.73
N LEU A 387 -16.78 -13.38 -10.75
CA LEU A 387 -15.51 -12.81 -11.19
C LEU A 387 -14.35 -13.24 -10.27
N LEU A 388 -14.53 -13.14 -8.95
CA LEU A 388 -13.52 -13.51 -7.96
C LEU A 388 -13.18 -15.02 -8.03
N GLN A 389 -14.22 -15.87 -8.07
CA GLN A 389 -14.06 -17.32 -8.18
C GLN A 389 -13.34 -17.73 -9.47
N ALA A 390 -13.71 -17.14 -10.61
CA ALA A 390 -13.06 -17.40 -11.90
C ALA A 390 -11.57 -16.96 -11.94
N ASN A 391 -11.15 -16.12 -10.99
CA ASN A 391 -9.80 -15.59 -10.90
C ASN A 391 -8.94 -16.21 -9.78
N LEU A 392 -9.50 -17.08 -8.93
CA LEU A 392 -8.72 -17.72 -7.85
C LEU A 392 -7.50 -18.47 -8.38
N ALA A 393 -7.64 -19.25 -9.45
CA ALA A 393 -6.51 -19.99 -10.04
C ALA A 393 -5.55 -19.11 -10.86
N LYS A 394 -5.98 -17.90 -11.23
CA LYS A 394 -5.21 -16.96 -12.07
C LYS A 394 -4.42 -15.94 -11.23
N SER A 395 -4.82 -15.74 -9.98
CA SER A 395 -4.16 -14.82 -9.05
C SER A 395 -2.97 -15.49 -8.37
N HIS A 396 -1.87 -14.75 -8.23
CA HIS A 396 -0.73 -15.16 -7.41
C HIS A 396 -0.95 -14.90 -5.90
N SER A 397 -2.08 -14.32 -5.51
CA SER A 397 -2.48 -14.06 -4.11
C SER A 397 -3.97 -14.35 -3.90
N PRO A 398 -4.43 -15.60 -4.15
CA PRO A 398 -5.86 -15.94 -4.17
C PRO A 398 -6.57 -15.73 -2.83
N TYR A 399 -5.83 -15.79 -1.71
CA TYR A 399 -6.37 -15.50 -0.37
C TYR A 399 -6.90 -14.08 -0.21
N TYR A 400 -6.46 -13.13 -1.04
CA TYR A 400 -7.04 -11.79 -1.07
C TYR A 400 -8.45 -11.83 -1.66
N LEU A 401 -8.62 -12.50 -2.80
CA LEU A 401 -9.92 -12.67 -3.47
C LEU A 401 -10.89 -13.51 -2.61
N MET A 402 -10.38 -14.48 -1.86
CA MET A 402 -11.18 -15.25 -0.89
C MET A 402 -11.68 -14.37 0.25
N ALA A 403 -10.89 -13.39 0.70
CA ALA A 403 -11.36 -12.45 1.72
C ALA A 403 -12.52 -11.58 1.19
N ASP A 404 -12.46 -11.15 -0.08
CA ASP A 404 -13.54 -10.41 -0.75
C ASP A 404 -14.81 -11.28 -0.91
N LEU A 405 -14.66 -12.55 -1.32
CA LEU A 405 -15.76 -13.52 -1.36
C LEU A 405 -16.43 -13.69 0.03
N ALA A 406 -15.62 -13.69 1.09
CA ALA A 406 -16.13 -13.78 2.44
C ALA A 406 -16.92 -12.52 2.86
N ASP A 407 -16.47 -11.33 2.45
CA ASP A 407 -17.19 -10.08 2.68
C ASP A 407 -18.52 -10.04 1.92
N ASN A 408 -18.55 -10.49 0.67
CA ASN A 408 -19.77 -10.60 -0.12
C ASN A 408 -20.77 -11.57 0.52
N ALA A 409 -20.31 -12.76 0.92
CA ALA A 409 -21.15 -13.74 1.61
C ALA A 409 -21.75 -13.17 2.91
N LYS A 410 -20.93 -12.47 3.72
CA LYS A 410 -21.40 -11.82 4.95
C LYS A 410 -22.48 -10.78 4.66
N LYS A 411 -22.28 -9.91 3.66
CA LYS A 411 -23.26 -8.87 3.29
C LYS A 411 -24.60 -9.45 2.82
N ARG A 412 -24.60 -10.63 2.20
CA ARG A 412 -25.83 -11.37 1.85
C ARG A 412 -26.45 -12.14 3.02
N GLY A 413 -25.82 -12.14 4.19
CA GLY A 413 -26.28 -12.90 5.35
C GLY A 413 -25.92 -14.39 5.32
N ASP A 414 -25.11 -14.85 4.37
CA ASP A 414 -24.62 -16.23 4.32
C ASP A 414 -23.43 -16.40 5.26
N LYS A 415 -23.74 -16.68 6.53
CA LYS A 415 -22.74 -16.87 7.58
C LYS A 415 -21.83 -18.06 7.32
N ALA A 416 -22.35 -19.14 6.73
CA ALA A 416 -21.59 -20.35 6.51
C ALA A 416 -20.51 -20.12 5.45
N ALA A 417 -20.89 -19.54 4.30
CA ALA A 417 -19.93 -19.19 3.25
C ALA A 417 -18.95 -18.10 3.71
N ALA A 418 -19.39 -17.12 4.49
CA ALA A 418 -18.50 -16.10 5.04
C ALA A 418 -17.40 -16.68 5.95
N LEU A 419 -17.75 -17.68 6.78
CA LEU A 419 -16.78 -18.37 7.64
C LEU A 419 -15.88 -19.31 6.85
N ASP A 420 -16.41 -20.01 5.84
CA ASP A 420 -15.64 -20.92 5.00
C ASP A 420 -14.60 -20.16 4.15
N TRP A 421 -15.02 -19.10 3.46
CA TRP A 421 -14.09 -18.29 2.66
C TRP A 421 -13.01 -17.61 3.51
N ASN A 422 -13.34 -17.12 4.71
CA ASN A 422 -12.31 -16.57 5.62
C ASN A 422 -11.35 -17.65 6.12
N ALA A 423 -11.83 -18.87 6.39
CA ALA A 423 -10.96 -19.99 6.77
C ALA A 423 -10.00 -20.34 5.63
N GLN A 424 -10.51 -20.49 4.41
CA GLN A 424 -9.68 -20.73 3.22
C GLN A 424 -8.68 -19.60 2.97
N ALA A 425 -9.11 -18.34 3.12
CA ALA A 425 -8.24 -17.18 2.99
C ALA A 425 -7.12 -17.20 4.02
N PHE A 426 -7.45 -17.52 5.29
CA PHE A 426 -6.45 -17.68 6.34
C PHE A 426 -5.50 -18.83 6.00
N ASP A 427 -6.00 -20.04 5.71
CA ASP A 427 -5.17 -21.22 5.44
C ASP A 427 -4.21 -21.03 4.26
N LYS A 428 -4.65 -20.32 3.22
CA LYS A 428 -3.84 -20.05 2.01
C LYS A 428 -3.02 -18.76 2.08
N SER A 429 -3.17 -17.97 3.15
CA SER A 429 -2.40 -16.73 3.31
C SER A 429 -0.92 -17.03 3.56
N GLU A 430 -0.04 -16.26 2.92
CA GLU A 430 1.41 -16.49 2.93
C GLU A 430 2.15 -15.31 3.55
N GLY A 431 3.16 -15.62 4.36
CA GLY A 431 4.03 -14.65 5.00
C GLY A 431 3.59 -14.33 6.45
N PRO A 432 4.56 -14.19 7.38
CA PRO A 432 4.30 -14.06 8.83
C PRO A 432 3.25 -13.01 9.20
N ALA A 433 3.44 -11.77 8.76
CA ALA A 433 2.55 -10.67 9.11
C ALA A 433 1.18 -10.75 8.42
N THR A 434 1.14 -11.31 7.20
CA THR A 434 -0.10 -11.59 6.45
C THR A 434 -0.90 -12.69 7.13
N ARG A 435 -0.27 -13.76 7.59
CA ARG A 435 -0.94 -14.81 8.34
C ARG A 435 -1.61 -14.29 9.61
N LEU A 436 -0.93 -13.47 10.42
CA LEU A 436 -1.56 -12.85 11.58
C LEU A 436 -2.74 -11.95 11.20
N GLN A 437 -2.61 -11.16 10.13
CA GLN A 437 -3.67 -10.26 9.69
C GLN A 437 -4.93 -11.01 9.21
N TRP A 438 -4.76 -12.04 8.38
CA TRP A 438 -5.86 -12.85 7.87
C TRP A 438 -6.46 -13.73 8.96
N GLY A 439 -5.64 -14.26 9.87
CA GLY A 439 -6.12 -15.00 11.02
C GLY A 439 -6.88 -14.13 12.01
N ALA A 440 -6.42 -12.89 12.27
CA ALA A 440 -7.17 -11.92 13.08
C ALA A 440 -8.55 -11.62 12.45
N ARG A 441 -8.59 -11.45 11.13
CA ARG A 441 -9.85 -11.25 10.38
C ARG A 441 -10.77 -12.47 10.53
N TYR A 442 -10.24 -13.68 10.35
CA TYR A 442 -11.03 -14.91 10.48
C TYR A 442 -11.55 -15.12 11.91
N LEU A 443 -10.70 -14.92 12.93
CA LEU A 443 -11.09 -15.00 14.33
C LEU A 443 -12.19 -13.99 14.66
N GLY A 444 -12.07 -12.75 14.19
CA GLY A 444 -13.12 -11.74 14.33
C GLY A 444 -14.45 -12.21 13.73
N MET A 445 -14.40 -12.82 12.54
CA MET A 445 -15.59 -13.38 11.88
C MET A 445 -16.20 -14.55 12.66
N LEU A 446 -15.38 -15.42 13.26
CA LEU A 446 -15.84 -16.50 14.12
C LEU A 446 -16.56 -15.98 15.36
N VAL A 447 -15.96 -15.01 16.05
CA VAL A 447 -16.55 -14.36 17.23
C VAL A 447 -17.87 -13.67 16.87
N GLU A 448 -17.95 -13.04 15.71
CA GLU A 448 -19.15 -12.32 15.28
C GLU A 448 -20.27 -13.25 14.82
N LEU A 449 -19.96 -14.21 13.94
CA LEU A 449 -20.96 -15.01 13.23
C LEU A 449 -21.27 -16.36 13.90
N SER A 450 -20.35 -16.86 14.73
CA SER A 450 -20.47 -18.15 15.43
C SER A 450 -19.88 -18.12 16.86
N PRO A 451 -20.27 -17.16 17.73
CA PRO A 451 -19.71 -17.00 19.08
C PRO A 451 -19.86 -18.24 19.97
N GLN A 452 -20.83 -19.10 19.67
CA GLN A 452 -21.09 -20.35 20.41
C GLN A 452 -20.05 -21.46 20.13
N ASP A 453 -19.29 -21.37 19.03
CA ASP A 453 -18.28 -22.37 18.67
C ASP A 453 -16.95 -22.09 19.41
N ALA A 454 -17.02 -22.16 20.74
CA ALA A 454 -15.87 -21.92 21.60
C ALA A 454 -14.64 -22.79 21.27
N PRO A 455 -14.77 -24.09 20.94
CA PRO A 455 -13.62 -24.90 20.54
C PRO A 455 -12.93 -24.40 19.27
N ARG A 456 -13.67 -23.88 18.28
CA ARG A 456 -13.07 -23.31 17.06
C ARG A 456 -12.43 -21.95 17.31
N VAL A 457 -13.08 -21.07 18.09
CA VAL A 457 -12.50 -19.78 18.50
C VAL A 457 -11.19 -19.99 19.24
N GLU A 458 -11.18 -20.90 20.22
CA GLU A 458 -9.97 -21.23 21.00
C GLU A 458 -8.85 -21.77 20.12
N ARG A 459 -9.13 -22.74 19.23
CA ARG A 459 -8.11 -23.31 18.34
C ARG A 459 -7.47 -22.26 17.44
N VAL A 460 -8.27 -21.38 16.83
CA VAL A 460 -7.75 -20.33 15.94
C VAL A 460 -6.93 -19.31 16.72
N ALA A 461 -7.39 -18.89 17.90
CA ALA A 461 -6.63 -17.99 18.77
C ALA A 461 -5.28 -18.60 19.22
N ALA A 462 -5.31 -19.87 19.64
CA ALA A 462 -4.10 -20.60 20.04
C ALA A 462 -3.11 -20.73 18.87
N GLN A 463 -3.59 -21.08 17.67
CA GLN A 463 -2.76 -21.12 16.47
C GLN A 463 -2.09 -19.77 16.19
N LEU A 464 -2.82 -18.66 16.33
CA LEU A 464 -2.28 -17.32 16.09
C LEU A 464 -1.21 -16.93 17.10
N PHE A 465 -1.34 -17.37 18.36
CA PHE A 465 -0.29 -17.17 19.36
C PHE A 465 0.95 -18.03 19.11
N ASP A 466 0.78 -19.27 18.63
CA ASP A 466 1.92 -20.10 18.23
C ASP A 466 2.65 -19.54 17.00
N GLU A 467 1.90 -19.07 16.00
CA GLU A 467 2.46 -18.37 14.84
C GLU A 467 3.18 -17.08 15.29
N ALA A 468 2.60 -16.30 16.22
CA ALA A 468 3.27 -15.14 16.81
C ALA A 468 4.57 -15.49 17.54
N ALA A 469 4.59 -16.60 18.29
CA ALA A 469 5.78 -17.06 19.01
C ALA A 469 6.94 -17.44 18.08
N ALA A 470 6.65 -17.81 16.83
CA ALA A 470 7.65 -18.18 15.83
C ALA A 470 8.24 -16.96 15.08
N MET A 471 7.73 -15.75 15.32
CA MET A 471 8.16 -14.55 14.59
C MET A 471 8.93 -13.58 15.50
N PRO A 472 10.11 -13.09 15.05
CA PRO A 472 10.93 -12.19 15.86
C PRO A 472 10.32 -10.80 16.02
N ASP A 473 9.42 -10.39 15.13
CA ASP A 473 8.80 -9.06 15.06
C ASP A 473 7.26 -9.12 15.15
N ALA A 474 6.72 -10.18 15.79
CA ALA A 474 5.27 -10.41 15.93
C ALA A 474 4.52 -9.25 16.60
N PHE A 475 5.18 -8.55 17.52
CA PHE A 475 4.59 -7.49 18.35
C PHE A 475 4.96 -6.09 17.84
N GLU A 476 5.44 -6.00 16.60
CA GLU A 476 5.79 -4.74 15.93
C GLU A 476 4.77 -4.37 14.84
N ALA A 477 4.63 -3.08 14.59
CA ALA A 477 3.87 -2.50 13.48
C ALA A 477 2.54 -3.25 13.14
N ARG A 478 2.39 -3.79 11.93
CA ARG A 478 1.14 -4.42 11.45
C ARG A 478 0.84 -5.75 12.16
N SER A 479 1.88 -6.52 12.51
CA SER A 479 1.72 -7.76 13.27
C SER A 479 1.19 -7.46 14.68
N GLY A 480 1.80 -6.50 15.39
CA GLY A 480 1.35 -6.06 16.70
C GLY A 480 -0.10 -5.56 16.68
N ARG A 481 -0.47 -4.73 15.69
CA ARG A 481 -1.87 -4.31 15.49
C ARG A 481 -2.83 -5.46 15.25
N SER A 482 -2.39 -6.51 14.57
CA SER A 482 -3.22 -7.70 14.32
C SER A 482 -3.43 -8.51 15.60
N LEU A 483 -2.41 -8.63 16.45
CA LEU A 483 -2.52 -9.22 17.78
C LEU A 483 -3.41 -8.40 18.71
N GLN A 484 -3.32 -7.08 18.68
CA GLN A 484 -4.24 -6.22 19.42
C GLN A 484 -5.70 -6.42 18.98
N ARG A 485 -5.97 -6.54 17.66
CA ARG A 485 -7.31 -6.87 17.16
C ARG A 485 -7.80 -8.24 17.63
N ILE A 486 -6.95 -9.26 17.60
CA ILE A 486 -7.24 -10.59 18.17
C ILE A 486 -7.66 -10.44 19.64
N GLY A 487 -6.87 -9.69 20.40
CA GLY A 487 -7.14 -9.34 21.79
C GLY A 487 -8.48 -8.67 22.03
N GLY A 488 -8.81 -7.67 21.21
CA GLY A 488 -10.09 -6.97 21.24
C GLY A 488 -11.28 -7.88 20.95
N HIS A 489 -11.18 -8.74 19.93
CA HIS A 489 -12.23 -9.71 19.61
C HIS A 489 -12.46 -10.70 20.76
N LEU A 490 -11.40 -11.28 21.32
CA LEU A 490 -11.49 -12.26 22.41
C LEU A 490 -12.00 -11.62 23.72
N SER A 491 -11.53 -10.41 24.04
CA SER A 491 -11.99 -9.67 25.22
C SER A 491 -13.47 -9.27 25.09
N GLY A 492 -13.90 -8.88 23.90
CA GLY A 492 -15.31 -8.62 23.59
C GLY A 492 -16.16 -9.88 23.71
N TRP A 493 -15.68 -11.02 23.21
CA TRP A 493 -16.32 -12.32 23.29
C TRP A 493 -16.48 -12.83 24.74
N ALA A 494 -15.49 -12.55 25.60
CA ALA A 494 -15.48 -12.96 27.01
C ALA A 494 -16.17 -11.97 27.97
N LYS A 495 -16.77 -10.89 27.45
CA LYS A 495 -17.40 -9.84 28.25
C LYS A 495 -18.46 -10.43 29.17
N GLY A 496 -18.52 -9.95 30.41
CA GLY A 496 -19.49 -10.43 31.41
C GLY A 496 -19.12 -11.79 32.04
N GLY A 497 -17.91 -12.30 31.83
CA GLY A 497 -17.43 -13.55 32.43
C GLY A 497 -17.69 -14.80 31.57
N ALA A 498 -18.17 -14.63 30.33
CA ALA A 498 -18.32 -15.73 29.39
C ALA A 498 -16.96 -16.34 29.00
N HIS A 499 -16.93 -17.64 28.72
CA HIS A 499 -15.74 -18.36 28.23
C HIS A 499 -14.48 -18.24 29.11
N GLY A 500 -14.64 -18.01 30.41
CA GLY A 500 -13.51 -17.73 31.33
C GLY A 500 -12.41 -18.79 31.34
N ASP A 501 -12.75 -20.07 31.22
CA ASP A 501 -11.75 -21.15 31.19
C ASP A 501 -10.92 -21.17 29.90
N VAL A 502 -11.56 -20.86 28.76
CA VAL A 502 -10.87 -20.67 27.46
C VAL A 502 -9.91 -19.50 27.57
N MET A 503 -10.38 -18.35 28.06
CA MET A 503 -9.55 -17.16 28.23
C MET A 503 -8.36 -17.39 29.15
N LYS A 504 -8.53 -18.13 30.26
CA LYS A 504 -7.41 -18.51 31.14
C LYS A 504 -6.37 -19.38 30.43
N ARG A 505 -6.78 -20.29 29.54
CA ARG A 505 -5.84 -21.13 28.76
C ARG A 505 -5.09 -20.28 27.74
N LEU A 506 -5.81 -19.45 26.99
CA LEU A 506 -5.24 -18.50 26.03
C LEU A 506 -4.27 -17.51 26.69
N GLN A 507 -4.62 -16.98 27.86
CA GLN A 507 -3.74 -16.11 28.64
C GLN A 507 -2.45 -16.82 29.03
N ARG A 508 -2.52 -18.06 29.55
CA ARG A 508 -1.30 -18.82 29.91
C ARG A 508 -0.39 -19.07 28.72
N GLN A 509 -0.97 -19.39 27.55
CA GLN A 509 -0.19 -19.58 26.33
C GLN A 509 0.51 -18.28 25.93
N LEU A 510 -0.23 -17.16 25.90
CA LEU A 510 0.32 -15.85 25.58
C LEU A 510 1.39 -15.41 26.59
N ASP A 511 1.19 -15.62 27.88
CA ASP A 511 2.18 -15.29 28.93
C ASP A 511 3.51 -16.00 28.66
N ALA A 512 3.47 -17.26 28.20
CA ALA A 512 4.65 -18.02 27.83
C ALA A 512 5.34 -17.48 26.55
N VAL A 513 4.58 -16.89 25.63
CA VAL A 513 5.13 -16.16 24.48
C VAL A 513 5.80 -14.88 24.96
N CYS A 514 5.09 -14.06 25.74
CA CYS A 514 5.61 -12.79 26.24
C CYS A 514 6.88 -13.00 27.08
N ALA A 515 6.96 -14.07 27.89
CA ALA A 515 8.13 -14.47 28.69
C ALA A 515 9.44 -14.55 27.91
N LYS A 516 9.38 -14.79 26.59
CA LYS A 516 10.56 -14.89 25.72
C LYS A 516 10.99 -13.55 25.11
N LEU A 517 10.16 -12.51 25.23
CA LEU A 517 10.47 -11.19 24.70
C LEU A 517 11.35 -10.40 25.67
N PRO A 518 12.32 -9.63 25.16
CA PRO A 518 13.08 -8.70 25.98
C PRO A 518 12.17 -7.61 26.55
N ALA A 519 12.55 -7.02 27.70
CA ALA A 519 11.84 -5.88 28.25
C ALA A 519 11.84 -4.71 27.23
N GLY A 520 10.67 -4.09 27.01
CA GLY A 520 10.48 -3.03 26.02
C GLY A 520 9.05 -2.97 25.49
N ASP A 521 8.86 -2.21 24.40
CA ASP A 521 7.54 -1.96 23.80
C ASP A 521 6.88 -3.24 23.30
N SER A 522 7.64 -4.14 22.66
CA SER A 522 7.11 -5.42 22.15
C SER A 522 6.59 -6.31 23.30
N ARG A 523 7.29 -6.33 24.45
CA ARG A 523 6.85 -7.04 25.65
C ARG A 523 5.60 -6.39 26.25
N THR A 524 5.58 -5.06 26.36
CA THR A 524 4.42 -4.31 26.84
C THR A 524 3.18 -4.56 25.98
N LEU A 525 3.33 -4.57 24.65
CA LEU A 525 2.25 -4.88 23.72
C LEU A 525 1.75 -6.31 23.91
N CYS A 526 2.67 -7.28 24.00
CA CYS A 526 2.34 -8.69 24.26
C CYS A 526 1.52 -8.86 25.55
N ASP A 527 2.00 -8.29 26.66
CA ASP A 527 1.33 -8.34 27.95
C ASP A 527 -0.03 -7.64 27.95
N GLY A 528 -0.29 -6.77 26.95
CA GLY A 528 -1.53 -6.04 26.77
C GLY A 528 -2.59 -6.77 25.92
N VAL A 529 -2.21 -7.75 25.09
CA VAL A 529 -3.10 -8.32 24.07
C VAL A 529 -4.44 -8.79 24.65
N LEU A 530 -4.44 -9.54 25.75
CA LEU A 530 -5.68 -10.07 26.35
C LEU A 530 -6.19 -9.27 27.56
N LYS A 531 -5.58 -8.12 27.88
CA LYS A 531 -6.03 -7.31 29.02
C LYS A 531 -7.33 -6.55 28.71
N PRO A 532 -8.29 -6.50 29.64
CA PRO A 532 -9.53 -5.72 29.47
C PRO A 532 -9.23 -4.23 29.25
N GLY A 533 -9.86 -3.62 28.25
CA GLY A 533 -9.72 -2.18 27.99
C GLY A 533 -8.49 -1.77 27.18
N SER A 534 -7.72 -2.72 26.67
CA SER A 534 -6.67 -2.47 25.67
C SER A 534 -7.34 -2.15 24.32
N SER A 535 -7.80 -0.92 24.14
CA SER A 535 -8.26 -0.44 22.84
C SER A 535 -7.08 -0.39 21.88
N ALA A 536 -7.28 -0.94 20.67
CA ALA A 536 -6.38 -0.75 19.53
C ALA A 536 -6.37 0.71 19.04
#